data_AF-A0A139CGU7-F1
#
_entry.id   AF-A0A139CGU7-F1
#
_cell.length_a   1.000
_cell.length_b   1.000
_cell.length_c   1.000
_cell.angle_alpha   90.00
_cell.angle_beta   90.00
_cell.angle_gamma   90.00
#
_symmetry.space_group_name_H-M   'P 1'
#
loop_
_entity.id
_entity.type
_entity.pdbx_description
1 polymer ?
#
loop_
_entity_poly.entity_id
_entity_poly.type
_entity_poly.pdbx_seq_one_letter_code
_entity_poly.pdbx_strand_id
1 'polypeptide(L)' 'MKEKVVLKLGGSLIKQGPELLLSLKSWAKGKKVQLLVVPGGGPFADRIRDMEETTGFDDDT' A
#
# COMPACT_ATOMS: atom_id res chain seq x y z
N MET A 1 13.93 18.15 -15.18
CA MET A 1 13.99 17.07 -14.17
C MET A 1 12.71 16.25 -14.26
N LYS A 2 12.75 14.92 -14.04
CA LYS A 2 11.50 14.14 -13.90
C LYS A 2 10.86 14.45 -12.55
N GLU A 3 9.55 14.61 -12.54
CA GLU A 3 8.74 14.73 -11.32
C GLU A 3 8.89 13.45 -10.49
N LYS A 4 9.01 13.60 -9.17
CA LYS A 4 9.22 12.51 -8.23
C LYS A 4 7.96 12.33 -7.40
N VAL A 5 7.42 11.10 -7.38
CA VAL A 5 6.20 10.76 -6.66
C VAL A 5 6.53 9.64 -5.67
N VAL A 6 6.07 9.80 -4.43
CA VAL A 6 6.12 8.76 -3.40
C VAL A 6 4.69 8.31 -3.13
N LEU A 7 4.41 7.03 -3.34
CA LEU A 7 3.11 6.42 -3.11
C LEU A 7 3.20 5.45 -1.93
N LYS A 8 2.45 5.74 -0.86
CA LYS A 8 2.27 4.82 0.27
C LYS A 8 1.06 3.91 0.00
N LEU A 9 1.26 2.60 -0.04
CA LEU A 9 0.20 1.61 -0.29
C LEU A 9 -0.25 0.95 1.00
N GLY A 10 -1.51 1.09 1.41
CA GLY A 10 -2.01 0.38 2.60
C GLY A 10 -1.76 -1.13 2.55
N GLY A 11 -1.52 -1.74 3.72
CA GLY A 11 -1.14 -3.17 3.83
C GLY A 11 -2.19 -4.13 3.26
N SER A 12 -3.46 -3.74 3.29
CA SER A 12 -4.57 -4.47 2.65
C SER A 12 -4.38 -4.63 1.14
N LEU A 13 -3.77 -3.65 0.47
CA LEU A 13 -3.52 -3.66 -0.97
C LEU A 13 -2.25 -4.44 -1.35
N ILE A 14 -1.39 -4.78 -0.39
CA ILE A 14 -0.19 -5.60 -0.64
C ILE A 14 -0.60 -7.01 -1.11
N LYS A 15 -1.77 -7.51 -0.68
CA LYS A 15 -2.31 -8.81 -1.14
C LYS A 15 -2.58 -8.84 -2.65
N GLN A 16 -2.86 -7.70 -3.29
CA GLN A 16 -2.95 -7.54 -4.75
C GLN A 16 -1.67 -6.93 -5.36
N GLY A 17 -0.54 -7.05 -4.65
CA GLY A 17 0.71 -6.37 -4.94
C GLY A 17 1.18 -6.51 -6.39
N PRO A 18 1.25 -7.72 -6.99
CA PRO A 18 1.78 -7.89 -8.34
C PRO A 18 1.01 -7.12 -9.41
N GLU A 19 -0.31 -7.26 -9.47
CA GLU A 19 -1.18 -6.61 -10.46
C GLU A 19 -1.21 -5.09 -10.28
N LEU A 20 -1.24 -4.65 -9.03
CA LEU A 20 -1.21 -3.22 -8.68
C LEU A 20 0.12 -2.59 -9.09
N LEU A 21 1.25 -3.24 -8.82
CA LEU A 21 2.58 -2.74 -9.19
C LEU A 21 2.77 -2.68 -10.72
N LEU A 22 2.23 -3.65 -11.47
CA LEU A 22 2.22 -3.63 -12.94
C LEU A 22 1.43 -2.42 -13.49
N SER A 23 0.26 -2.15 -12.90
CA SER A 23 -0.57 -1.00 -13.26
C SER A 23 0.14 0.32 -12.95
N LEU A 24 0.74 0.44 -11.76
CA LEU A 24 1.51 1.62 -11.34
C LEU A 24 2.75 1.86 -12.21
N LYS A 25 3.45 0.81 -12.62
CA LYS A 25 4.58 0.90 -13.56
C LYS A 25 4.14 1.49 -14.90
N SER A 26 3.01 1.02 -15.43
CA SER A 26 2.45 1.49 -16.71
C SER A 26 2.03 2.95 -16.63
N TRP A 27 1.35 3.33 -15.53
CA TRP A 27 0.99 4.72 -15.24
C TRP A 27 2.22 5.63 -15.13
N ALA A 28 3.24 5.22 -14.37
CA ALA A 28 4.46 6.01 -14.18
C ALA A 28 5.22 6.24 -15.49
N LYS A 29 5.27 5.21 -16.36
CA LYS A 29 5.83 5.32 -17.71
C LYS A 29 5.07 6.33 -18.56
N GLY A 30 3.73 6.27 -18.56
CA GLY A 30 2.88 7.20 -19.32
C GLY A 30 3.00 8.66 -18.85
N LYS A 31 3.14 8.87 -17.54
CA LYS A 31 3.30 10.21 -16.93
C LYS A 31 4.75 10.71 -16.92
N LYS A 32 5.73 9.87 -17.32
CA LYS A 32 7.17 10.16 -17.30
C LYS A 32 7.70 10.57 -15.90
N VAL A 33 7.09 10.05 -14.84
CA VAL A 33 7.48 10.33 -13.44
C VAL A 33 8.44 9.27 -12.91
N GLN A 34 9.20 9.63 -11.89
CA GLN A 34 9.95 8.68 -11.06
C GLN A 34 9.10 8.32 -9.85
N LEU A 35 8.61 7.08 -9.79
CA LEU A 35 7.70 6.60 -8.74
C LEU A 35 8.45 5.72 -7.73
N LEU A 36 8.36 6.07 -6.45
CA LEU A 36 8.75 5.21 -5.33
C LEU A 36 7.47 4.68 -4.67
N VAL A 37 7.32 3.36 -4.61
CA VAL A 37 6.22 2.71 -3.90
C VAL A 37 6.72 2.25 -2.54
N VAL A 38 6.02 2.65 -1.48
CA VAL A 38 6.34 2.31 -0.11
C VAL A 38 5.17 1.50 0.46
N PRO A 39 5.40 0.28 0.98
CA PRO A 39 4.36 -0.45 1.69
C PRO A 39 3.96 0.33 2.95
N GLY A 40 2.66 0.52 3.09
CA GLY A 40 1.98 0.94 4.30
C GLY A 40 1.51 -0.29 5.06
N GLY A 41 1.33 -0.13 6.37
CA GLY A 41 1.30 -1.27 7.27
C GLY A 41 2.71 -1.75 7.62
N GLY A 42 2.79 -2.84 8.36
CA GLY A 42 4.01 -3.33 8.99
C GLY A 42 3.68 -3.99 10.32
N PRO A 43 4.68 -4.49 11.05
CA PRO A 43 4.46 -5.35 12.22
C PRO A 43 3.47 -4.79 13.23
N PHE A 44 3.43 -3.47 13.42
CA PHE A 44 2.47 -2.82 14.31
C PHE A 44 1.03 -2.87 13.78
N ALA A 45 0.81 -2.55 12.51
CA ALA A 45 -0.52 -2.62 11.89
C ALA A 45 -1.01 -4.06 11.76
N ASP A 46 -0.09 -5.01 11.58
CA ASP A 46 -0.42 -6.44 11.52
C ASP A 46 -0.87 -6.94 12.90
N ARG A 47 -0.23 -6.50 13.98
CA ARG A 47 -0.66 -6.81 15.36
C ARG A 47 -2.04 -6.27 15.72
N ILE A 48 -2.38 -5.06 15.26
CA ILE A 48 -3.72 -4.51 15.48
C ILE A 48 -4.76 -5.37 14.75
N ARG A 49 -4.51 -5.77 13.49
CA ARG A 49 -5.40 -6.67 12.74
C ARG A 49 -5.55 -8.04 13.40
N ASP A 50 -4.44 -8.63 13.87
CA ASP A 50 -4.47 -9.89 14.64
C ASP A 50 -5.37 -9.75 15.88
N MET A 51 -5.32 -8.59 16.54
CA MET A 51 -6.16 -8.30 17.70
C MET A 51 -7.62 -8.07 17.32
N GLU A 52 -7.93 -7.29 16.28
CA GLU A 52 -9.29 -7.09 15.76
C GLU A 52 -9.95 -8.45 15.46
N GLU A 53 -9.26 -9.34 14.75
CA GLU A 53 -9.74 -10.69 14.41
C GLU A 53 -10.04 -11.56 15.65
N THR A 54 -9.29 -11.37 16.75
CA THR A 54 -9.41 -12.20 17.96
C THR A 54 -10.30 -11.60 19.04
N THR A 55 -10.54 -10.29 19.01
CA THR A 55 -11.26 -9.56 20.07
C THR A 55 -12.59 -8.99 19.61
N GLY A 56 -12.83 -8.87 18.30
CA GLY A 56 -14.03 -8.26 17.75
C GLY A 56 -14.09 -6.73 17.89
N PHE A 57 -13.00 -6.09 18.30
CA PHE A 57 -12.84 -4.64 18.14
C PHE A 57 -12.68 -4.33 16.64
N ASP A 58 -13.37 -3.30 16.16
CA ASP A 58 -13.25 -2.80 14.80
C ASP A 58 -13.10 -1.27 14.79
N ASP A 59 -12.83 -0.70 13.61
CA ASP A 59 -12.66 0.75 13.46
C ASP A 59 -13.98 1.55 13.69
N ASP A 60 -15.13 0.87 13.73
CA ASP A 60 -16.46 1.47 13.83
C ASP A 60 -17.04 1.45 15.27
N THR A 61 -16.37 0.79 16.24
CA THR A 61 -16.89 0.58 17.61
C THR A 61 -15.84 0.70 18.71
#